data_AF-A0A924BVE6-F1
#
_entry.id   AF-A0A924BVE6-F1
#
_cell.length_a   1.000
_cell.length_b   1.000
_cell.length_c   1.000
_cell.angle_alpha   90.00
_cell.angle_beta   90.00
_cell.angle_gamma   90.00
#
_symmetry.space_group_name_H-M   'P 1'
#
loop_
_entity.id
_entity.type
_entity.pdbx_description
1 polymer ?
#
loop_
_entity_poly.entity_id
_entity_poly.type
_entity_poly.pdbx_seq_one_letter_code
_entity_poly.pdbx_strand_id
1 'polypeptide(L)'
;MDYNKDISANILLRNNSPVEGFLGLTPNQVHYLLYETFSDRSPIHFNNDINDNTLDQIPIFRIAEEYLKIINRDKYIKTTPLGALPKKVMVEIYDKRILLDECIESGIVKLWKEQDCISIMSARFTLELAGLVRKSNGKLTLTKTATKLLDANNRLEVFKLFLKAFTDKFLWSFNDGYPNQSIGQLGWAFSVYMIDKFGDQTHTPEFYSDNYLKAFPSFIEFFKSDHAGPERDFSECYTIRTFNRFLVWFGFVSIKKGKKNSDTETITRNELIKKVFAFDQV
;
A
#
# COMPACT_ATOMS: atom_id res chain seq x y z
N MET A 1 34.84 1.99 36.93
CA MET A 1 34.76 1.69 35.49
C MET A 1 33.31 1.51 35.15
N ASP A 2 32.78 2.40 34.33
CA ASP A 2 31.35 2.67 34.17
C ASP A 2 30.80 1.85 33.00
N TYR A 3 30.86 0.52 33.14
CA TYR A 3 30.47 -0.44 32.10
C TYR A 3 29.07 -0.19 31.51
N ASN A 4 28.15 0.33 32.33
CA ASN A 4 26.80 0.67 31.88
C ASN A 4 26.78 1.91 30.97
N LYS A 5 27.67 2.89 31.18
CA LYS A 5 27.79 4.05 30.28
C LYS A 5 28.40 3.65 28.95
N ASP A 6 29.40 2.78 28.96
CA ASP A 6 30.05 2.31 27.73
C ASP A 6 29.10 1.44 26.88
N ILE A 7 28.30 0.57 27.49
CA ILE A 7 27.25 -0.18 26.80
C ILE A 7 26.19 0.76 26.20
N SER A 8 25.71 1.74 26.99
CA SER A 8 24.70 2.70 26.52
C SER A 8 25.21 3.54 25.34
N ALA A 9 26.46 3.99 25.41
CA ALA A 9 27.10 4.75 24.33
C ALA A 9 27.24 3.90 23.06
N ASN A 10 27.65 2.63 23.18
CA ASN A 10 27.75 1.72 22.05
C ASN A 10 26.40 1.42 21.40
N ILE A 11 25.33 1.21 22.20
CA ILE A 11 23.97 1.02 21.69
C ILE A 11 23.51 2.27 20.94
N LEU A 12 23.73 3.47 21.51
CA LEU A 12 23.36 4.73 20.87
C LEU A 12 24.10 4.93 19.55
N LEU A 13 25.42 4.67 19.52
CA LEU A 13 26.23 4.79 18.32
C LEU A 13 25.75 3.82 17.23
N ARG A 14 25.51 2.55 17.58
CA ARG A 14 25.01 1.55 16.64
C ARG A 14 23.63 1.90 16.08
N ASN A 15 22.72 2.39 16.92
CA ASN A 15 21.36 2.72 16.50
C ASN A 15 21.27 3.96 15.60
N ASN A 16 22.33 4.77 15.55
CA ASN A 16 22.43 6.00 14.74
C ASN A 16 23.54 5.92 13.68
N SER A 17 24.11 4.74 13.43
CA SER A 17 25.08 4.53 12.35
C SER A 17 24.39 3.89 11.13
N PRO A 18 24.68 4.36 9.90
CA PRO A 18 24.19 3.74 8.67
C PRO A 18 24.50 2.24 8.61
N VAL A 19 23.53 1.45 8.13
CA VAL A 19 23.68 0.00 7.91
C VAL A 19 23.46 -0.30 6.43
N GLU A 20 24.38 -1.06 5.82
CA GLU A 20 24.31 -1.44 4.40
C GLU A 20 23.01 -2.21 4.09
N GLY A 21 22.62 -3.16 4.95
CA GLY A 21 21.35 -3.88 4.83
C GLY A 21 20.09 -3.02 4.96
N PHE A 22 20.22 -1.80 5.51
CA PHE A 22 19.18 -0.77 5.53
C PHE A 22 19.41 0.32 4.48
N LEU A 23 20.27 0.03 3.52
CA LEU A 23 20.56 0.90 2.38
C LEU A 23 21.06 2.28 2.82
N GLY A 24 21.85 2.34 3.89
CA GLY A 24 22.40 3.58 4.44
C GLY A 24 21.51 4.26 5.48
N LEU A 25 20.31 3.75 5.74
CA LEU A 25 19.53 4.18 6.90
C LEU A 25 20.11 3.62 8.19
N THR A 26 19.88 4.33 9.28
CA THR A 26 20.18 3.88 10.64
C THR A 26 19.07 2.96 11.18
N PRO A 27 19.36 2.09 12.16
CA PRO A 27 18.32 1.31 12.83
C PRO A 27 17.17 2.16 13.40
N ASN A 28 17.46 3.35 13.94
CA ASN A 28 16.42 4.28 14.41
C ASN A 28 15.53 4.80 13.28
N GLN A 29 16.10 5.18 12.14
CA GLN A 29 15.32 5.61 10.97
C GLN A 29 14.43 4.48 10.46
N VAL A 30 14.94 3.25 10.36
CA VAL A 30 14.11 2.10 9.99
C VAL A 30 13.01 1.87 11.01
N HIS A 31 13.30 1.95 12.31
CA HIS A 31 12.27 1.85 13.35
C HIS A 31 11.14 2.88 13.14
N TYR A 32 11.47 4.14 12.84
CA TYR A 32 10.45 5.15 12.54
C TYR A 32 9.67 4.82 11.27
N LEU A 33 10.32 4.34 10.21
CA LEU A 33 9.62 3.89 9.00
C LEU A 33 8.58 2.80 9.28
N LEU A 34 8.88 1.86 10.18
CA LEU A 34 8.00 0.73 10.48
C LEU A 34 6.83 1.08 11.43
N TYR A 35 7.07 1.94 12.42
CA TYR A 35 6.14 2.11 13.55
C TYR A 35 5.64 3.53 13.76
N GLU A 36 6.36 4.54 13.26
CA GLU A 36 6.04 5.96 13.44
C GLU A 36 6.24 6.73 12.11
N THR A 37 5.76 6.16 10.99
CA THR A 37 6.15 6.55 9.63
C THR A 37 5.98 8.04 9.30
N PHE A 38 4.98 8.70 9.89
CA PHE A 38 4.71 10.12 9.68
C PHE A 38 5.00 10.98 10.92
N SER A 39 5.82 10.49 11.86
CA SER A 39 6.35 11.30 12.96
C SER A 39 7.45 12.24 12.48
N ASP A 40 7.72 13.29 13.26
CA ASP A 40 8.78 14.28 12.99
C ASP A 40 10.20 13.70 12.93
N ARG A 41 10.39 12.45 13.38
CA ARG A 41 11.70 11.75 13.38
C ARG A 41 11.83 10.74 12.25
N SER A 42 10.74 10.47 11.53
CA SER A 42 10.76 9.56 10.40
C SER A 42 11.44 10.22 9.21
N PRO A 43 12.27 9.51 8.43
CA PRO A 43 12.91 10.08 7.25
C PRO A 43 11.95 10.24 6.05
N ILE A 44 10.68 9.88 6.20
CA ILE A 44 9.65 10.06 5.17
C ILE A 44 8.52 10.92 5.71
N HIS A 45 8.05 11.86 4.89
CA HIS A 45 6.96 12.76 5.21
C HIS A 45 5.99 12.88 4.05
N PHE A 46 4.78 13.38 4.31
CA PHE A 46 3.95 13.87 3.22
C PHE A 46 4.59 15.11 2.61
N ASN A 47 4.56 15.21 1.28
CA ASN A 47 4.91 16.44 0.60
C ASN A 47 3.92 17.56 1.01
N ASN A 48 4.41 18.80 1.15
CA ASN A 48 3.59 19.94 1.55
C ASN A 48 2.61 20.38 0.44
N ASP A 49 2.91 20.08 -0.83
CA ASP A 49 2.20 20.60 -1.99
C ASP A 49 1.30 19.56 -2.68
N ILE A 50 0.79 18.57 -1.94
CA ILE A 50 -0.16 17.58 -2.46
C ILE A 50 -1.48 18.29 -2.81
N ASN A 51 -1.66 18.56 -4.11
CA ASN A 51 -2.86 19.19 -4.65
C ASN A 51 -3.82 18.19 -5.31
N ASP A 52 -5.01 18.66 -5.68
CA ASP A 52 -6.05 17.85 -6.32
C ASP A 52 -5.58 17.14 -7.60
N ASN A 53 -4.73 17.79 -8.41
CA ASN A 53 -4.16 17.16 -9.61
C ASN A 53 -3.25 15.97 -9.27
N THR A 54 -2.57 16.03 -8.12
CA THR A 54 -1.75 14.91 -7.60
C THR A 54 -2.65 13.79 -7.11
N LEU A 55 -3.71 14.11 -6.34
CA LEU A 55 -4.68 13.13 -5.86
C LEU A 55 -5.43 12.44 -7.01
N ASP A 56 -5.67 13.16 -8.11
CA ASP A 56 -6.32 12.64 -9.32
C ASP A 56 -5.53 11.53 -10.01
N GLN A 57 -4.22 11.46 -9.76
CA GLN A 57 -3.33 10.45 -10.32
C GLN A 57 -3.24 9.19 -9.45
N ILE A 58 -3.89 9.12 -8.29
CA ILE A 58 -3.81 7.98 -7.35
C ILE A 58 -5.04 7.06 -7.57
N PRO A 59 -4.92 5.95 -8.32
CA PRO A 59 -6.09 5.20 -8.81
C PRO A 59 -6.96 4.61 -7.70
N ILE A 60 -6.37 3.95 -6.71
CA ILE A 60 -7.12 3.34 -5.61
C ILE A 60 -7.82 4.37 -4.72
N PHE A 61 -7.21 5.55 -4.56
CA PHE A 61 -7.84 6.67 -3.87
C PHE A 61 -9.02 7.21 -4.68
N ARG A 62 -8.89 7.32 -5.99
CA ARG A 62 -10.00 7.69 -6.88
C ARG A 62 -11.16 6.69 -6.81
N ILE A 63 -10.90 5.38 -6.70
CA ILE A 63 -11.93 4.37 -6.40
C ILE A 63 -12.61 4.68 -5.05
N ALA A 64 -11.84 4.97 -4.01
CA ALA A 64 -12.36 5.32 -2.69
C ALA A 64 -13.24 6.58 -2.72
N GLU A 65 -12.88 7.59 -3.53
CA GLU A 65 -13.71 8.77 -3.73
C GLU A 65 -15.03 8.45 -4.44
N GLU A 66 -15.02 7.58 -5.45
CA GLU A 66 -16.27 7.16 -6.12
C GLU A 66 -17.20 6.42 -5.13
N TYR A 67 -16.67 5.61 -4.22
CA TYR A 67 -17.46 5.05 -3.13
C TYR A 67 -18.13 6.12 -2.28
N LEU A 68 -17.35 7.09 -1.81
CA LEU A 68 -17.85 8.17 -0.96
C LEU A 68 -18.92 9.00 -1.69
N LYS A 69 -18.73 9.27 -2.99
CA LYS A 69 -19.71 9.97 -3.84
C LYS A 69 -21.01 9.18 -3.98
N ILE A 70 -20.95 7.88 -4.25
CA ILE A 70 -22.14 7.03 -4.37
C ILE A 70 -22.92 7.02 -3.05
N ILE A 71 -22.24 6.84 -1.91
CA ILE A 71 -22.90 6.86 -0.59
C ILE A 71 -23.49 8.25 -0.30
N ASN A 72 -22.80 9.34 -0.64
CA ASN A 72 -23.30 10.69 -0.42
C ASN A 72 -24.57 10.98 -1.24
N ARG A 73 -24.55 10.56 -2.51
CA ARG A 73 -25.66 10.67 -3.47
C ARG A 73 -26.87 9.88 -2.99
N ASP A 74 -26.67 8.59 -2.71
CA ASP A 74 -27.74 7.63 -2.43
C ASP A 74 -28.10 7.54 -0.93
N LYS A 75 -27.39 8.30 -0.09
CA LYS A 75 -27.41 8.28 1.39
C LYS A 75 -26.88 7.00 2.03
N TYR A 76 -27.05 5.87 1.37
CA TYR A 76 -26.47 4.59 1.76
C TYR A 76 -26.36 3.64 0.56
N ILE A 77 -25.44 2.69 0.65
CA ILE A 77 -25.44 1.50 -0.21
C ILE A 77 -26.03 0.35 0.60
N LYS A 78 -27.13 -0.25 0.12
CA LYS A 78 -27.66 -1.49 0.72
C LYS A 78 -26.77 -2.65 0.31
N THR A 79 -26.14 -3.35 1.25
CA THR A 79 -25.33 -4.53 0.96
C THR A 79 -26.19 -5.73 0.63
N THR A 80 -25.59 -6.75 0.03
CA THR A 80 -26.22 -8.08 -0.11
C THR A 80 -26.46 -8.71 1.27
N PRO A 81 -27.22 -9.82 1.37
CA PRO A 81 -27.39 -10.54 2.63
C PRO A 81 -26.07 -11.02 3.25
N LEU A 82 -25.05 -11.33 2.42
CA LEU A 82 -23.70 -11.68 2.87
C LEU A 82 -22.85 -10.45 3.25
N GLY A 83 -23.44 -9.26 3.17
CA GLY A 83 -22.76 -8.02 3.48
C GLY A 83 -21.77 -7.53 2.42
N ALA A 84 -21.82 -8.09 1.21
CA ALA A 84 -21.01 -7.66 0.08
C ALA A 84 -21.66 -6.50 -0.67
N LEU A 85 -20.90 -5.86 -1.56
CA LEU A 85 -21.43 -4.82 -2.44
C LEU A 85 -22.40 -5.36 -3.50
N PRO A 86 -23.47 -4.61 -3.82
CA PRO A 86 -24.31 -4.93 -4.96
C PRO A 86 -23.56 -4.80 -6.28
N LYS A 87 -23.83 -5.70 -7.24
CA LYS A 87 -23.27 -5.67 -8.60
C LYS A 87 -23.37 -4.30 -9.27
N LYS A 88 -24.52 -3.62 -9.14
CA LYS A 88 -24.73 -2.29 -9.74
C LYS A 88 -23.67 -1.28 -9.29
N VAL A 89 -23.32 -1.27 -8.00
CA VAL A 89 -22.31 -0.34 -7.46
C VAL A 89 -20.92 -0.70 -7.98
N MET A 90 -20.58 -1.99 -8.00
CA MET A 90 -19.28 -2.44 -8.51
C MET A 90 -19.09 -2.08 -9.98
N VAL A 91 -20.12 -2.34 -10.80
CA VAL A 91 -20.13 -1.97 -12.23
C VAL A 91 -20.03 -0.45 -12.39
N GLU A 92 -20.81 0.33 -11.63
CA GLU A 92 -20.74 1.80 -11.69
C GLU A 92 -19.33 2.35 -11.41
N ILE A 93 -18.62 1.78 -10.44
CA ILE A 93 -17.24 2.16 -10.11
C ILE A 93 -16.28 1.67 -11.21
N TYR A 94 -16.40 0.41 -11.62
CA TYR A 94 -15.48 -0.20 -12.60
C TYR A 94 -15.60 0.42 -13.99
N ASP A 95 -16.80 0.85 -14.39
CA ASP A 95 -17.07 1.55 -15.65
C ASP A 95 -16.38 2.92 -15.74
N LYS A 96 -15.87 3.47 -14.61
CA LYS A 96 -15.01 4.66 -14.61
C LYS A 96 -13.61 4.38 -15.17
N ARG A 97 -13.22 3.12 -15.32
CA ARG A 97 -11.92 2.67 -15.85
C ARG A 97 -10.71 3.29 -15.14
N ILE A 98 -10.85 3.53 -13.82
CA ILE A 98 -9.81 4.15 -12.98
C ILE A 98 -8.62 3.19 -12.77
N LEU A 99 -8.93 1.93 -12.45
CA LEU A 99 -7.96 0.88 -12.22
C LEU A 99 -8.53 -0.43 -12.77
N LEU A 100 -7.96 -0.90 -13.86
CA LEU A 100 -8.44 -2.07 -14.59
C LEU A 100 -7.81 -3.35 -14.03
N ASP A 101 -8.57 -4.44 -14.05
CA ASP A 101 -8.11 -5.77 -13.69
C ASP A 101 -7.90 -6.61 -14.95
N GLU A 102 -6.71 -7.19 -15.12
CA GLU A 102 -6.33 -7.95 -16.32
C GLU A 102 -7.26 -9.14 -16.58
N CYS A 103 -7.68 -9.85 -15.54
CA CYS A 103 -8.57 -11.01 -15.65
C CYS A 103 -10.00 -10.60 -16.04
N ILE A 104 -10.45 -9.43 -15.57
CA ILE A 104 -11.75 -8.87 -15.97
C ILE A 104 -11.70 -8.39 -17.42
N GLU A 105 -10.69 -7.61 -17.80
CA GLU A 105 -10.58 -7.05 -19.16
C GLU A 105 -10.38 -8.15 -20.22
N SER A 106 -9.67 -9.23 -19.89
CA SER A 106 -9.50 -10.39 -20.78
C SER A 106 -10.72 -11.31 -20.83
N GLY A 107 -11.72 -11.12 -19.97
CA GLY A 107 -12.92 -11.94 -19.89
C GLY A 107 -12.75 -13.28 -19.18
N ILE A 108 -11.58 -13.55 -18.58
CA ILE A 108 -11.32 -14.74 -17.73
C ILE A 108 -12.23 -14.71 -16.50
N VAL A 109 -12.37 -13.54 -15.88
CA VAL A 109 -13.25 -13.29 -14.74
C VAL A 109 -14.36 -12.34 -15.18
N LYS A 110 -15.60 -12.63 -14.80
CA LYS A 110 -16.71 -11.69 -14.98
C LYS A 110 -16.98 -11.01 -13.65
N LEU A 111 -17.14 -9.68 -13.64
CA LEU A 111 -17.47 -8.90 -12.43
C LEU A 111 -18.91 -9.19 -11.96
N TRP A 112 -19.08 -10.19 -11.09
CA TRP A 112 -20.38 -10.59 -10.53
C TRP A 112 -20.47 -10.37 -9.02
N LYS A 113 -19.37 -10.61 -8.31
CA LYS A 113 -19.23 -10.54 -6.86
C LYS A 113 -18.09 -9.60 -6.49
N GLU A 114 -18.10 -9.12 -5.26
CA GLU A 114 -17.12 -8.15 -4.78
C GLU A 114 -15.69 -8.67 -4.78
N GLN A 115 -15.51 -9.94 -4.44
CA GLN A 115 -14.21 -10.60 -4.51
C GLN A 115 -13.64 -10.71 -5.93
N ASP A 116 -14.47 -10.53 -6.98
CA ASP A 116 -14.00 -10.62 -8.36
C ASP A 116 -13.14 -9.41 -8.74
N CYS A 117 -13.20 -8.31 -7.97
CA CYS A 117 -12.34 -7.13 -8.14
C CYS A 117 -11.72 -6.72 -6.79
N ILE A 118 -10.51 -7.21 -6.55
CA ILE A 118 -9.81 -7.08 -5.27
C ILE A 118 -9.56 -5.61 -4.91
N SER A 119 -9.26 -4.74 -5.88
CA SER A 119 -9.00 -3.31 -5.64
C SER A 119 -10.26 -2.58 -5.13
N ILE A 120 -11.41 -2.82 -5.75
CA ILE A 120 -12.73 -2.30 -5.34
C ILE A 120 -13.04 -2.74 -3.90
N MET A 121 -12.91 -4.04 -3.61
CA MET A 121 -13.12 -4.59 -2.27
C MET A 121 -12.16 -3.97 -1.23
N SER A 122 -10.88 -3.85 -1.56
CA SER A 122 -9.84 -3.29 -0.67
C SER A 122 -10.09 -1.83 -0.37
N ALA A 123 -10.51 -1.04 -1.36
CA ALA A 123 -10.86 0.36 -1.17
C ALA A 123 -12.04 0.51 -0.19
N ARG A 124 -13.10 -0.31 -0.32
CA ARG A 124 -14.21 -0.29 0.64
C ARG A 124 -13.74 -0.62 2.06
N PHE A 125 -13.02 -1.72 2.24
CA PHE A 125 -12.58 -2.12 3.58
C PHE A 125 -11.65 -1.09 4.21
N THR A 126 -10.80 -0.46 3.40
CA THR A 126 -9.94 0.62 3.84
C THR A 126 -10.75 1.84 4.30
N LEU A 127 -11.80 2.23 3.56
CA LEU A 127 -12.70 3.32 3.97
C LEU A 127 -13.41 3.03 5.31
N GLU A 128 -13.79 1.78 5.55
CA GLU A 128 -14.36 1.37 6.83
C GLU A 128 -13.33 1.46 7.97
N LEU A 129 -12.11 0.96 7.76
CA LEU A 129 -11.03 1.02 8.74
C LEU A 129 -10.49 2.45 8.99
N ALA A 130 -10.61 3.32 8.00
CA ALA A 130 -10.33 4.75 8.10
C ALA A 130 -11.41 5.49 8.91
N GLY A 131 -12.55 4.84 9.22
CA GLY A 131 -13.67 5.49 9.90
C GLY A 131 -14.39 6.52 9.02
N LEU A 132 -14.27 6.40 7.69
CA LEU A 132 -14.95 7.25 6.72
C LEU A 132 -16.31 6.66 6.32
N VAL A 133 -16.41 5.34 6.30
CA VAL A 133 -17.64 4.59 6.04
C VAL A 133 -17.97 3.71 7.24
N ARG A 134 -19.26 3.57 7.53
CA ARG A 134 -19.78 2.65 8.54
C ARG A 134 -20.71 1.64 7.90
N LYS A 135 -20.44 0.35 8.12
CA LYS A 135 -21.37 -0.75 7.83
C LYS A 135 -22.23 -1.05 9.05
N SER A 136 -23.56 -0.96 8.91
CA SER A 136 -24.52 -1.29 9.96
C SER A 136 -25.85 -1.69 9.35
N ASN A 137 -26.50 -2.74 9.88
CA ASN A 137 -27.84 -3.19 9.45
C ASN A 137 -27.95 -3.39 7.92
N GLY A 138 -26.93 -4.00 7.30
CA GLY A 138 -26.88 -4.25 5.86
C GLY A 138 -26.77 -2.98 5.00
N LYS A 139 -26.26 -1.87 5.56
CA LYS A 139 -26.06 -0.59 4.87
C LYS A 139 -24.66 -0.05 5.10
N LEU A 140 -24.07 0.51 4.05
CA LEU A 140 -22.87 1.34 4.12
C LEU A 140 -23.30 2.81 4.10
N THR A 141 -22.82 3.59 5.06
CA THR A 141 -23.16 5.01 5.26
C THR A 141 -21.92 5.83 5.53
N LEU A 142 -21.95 7.12 5.21
CA LEU A 142 -20.87 8.04 5.59
C LEU A 142 -20.87 8.24 7.11
N THR A 143 -19.69 8.32 7.70
CA THR A 143 -19.55 8.79 9.09
C THR A 143 -19.66 10.32 9.14
N LYS A 144 -19.88 10.88 10.34
CA LYS A 144 -19.86 12.34 10.54
C LYS A 144 -18.53 12.96 10.09
N THR A 145 -17.43 12.26 10.32
CA THR A 145 -16.09 12.68 9.86
C THR A 145 -16.05 12.78 8.34
N ALA A 146 -16.48 11.74 7.62
CA ALA A 146 -16.50 11.77 6.16
C ALA A 146 -17.43 12.87 5.62
N THR A 147 -18.64 13.04 6.17
CA THR A 147 -19.54 14.11 5.76
C THR A 147 -18.88 15.49 5.90
N LYS A 148 -18.27 15.78 7.06
CA LYS A 148 -17.58 17.06 7.29
C LYS A 148 -16.43 17.29 6.28
N LEU A 149 -15.65 16.25 5.99
CA LEU A 149 -14.54 16.36 5.04
C LEU A 149 -15.02 16.57 3.60
N LEU A 150 -16.09 15.89 3.18
CA LEU A 150 -16.67 16.05 1.86
C LEU A 150 -17.33 17.44 1.70
N ASP A 151 -18.05 17.93 2.71
CA ASP A 151 -18.68 19.26 2.68
C ASP A 151 -17.63 20.38 2.60
N ALA A 152 -16.47 20.19 3.23
CA ALA A 152 -15.34 21.10 3.16
C ALA A 152 -14.45 20.90 1.91
N ASN A 153 -14.78 19.94 1.04
CA ASN A 153 -13.96 19.50 -0.09
C ASN A 153 -12.49 19.20 0.29
N ASN A 154 -12.26 18.67 1.50
CA ASN A 154 -10.92 18.41 2.03
C ASN A 154 -10.41 17.02 1.60
N ARG A 155 -10.13 16.89 0.30
CA ARG A 155 -9.68 15.63 -0.32
C ARG A 155 -8.36 15.12 0.26
N LEU A 156 -7.44 16.04 0.57
CA LEU A 156 -6.13 15.70 1.13
C LEU A 156 -6.26 14.96 2.47
N GLU A 157 -7.14 15.42 3.36
CA GLU A 157 -7.35 14.75 4.64
C GLU A 157 -8.03 13.38 4.47
N VAL A 158 -8.98 13.26 3.52
CA VAL A 158 -9.56 11.96 3.16
C VAL A 158 -8.46 11.00 2.66
N PHE A 159 -7.56 11.47 1.81
CA PHE A 159 -6.42 10.69 1.32
C PHE A 159 -5.49 10.26 2.46
N LYS A 160 -5.11 11.17 3.36
CA LYS A 160 -4.24 10.85 4.51
C LYS A 160 -4.86 9.78 5.42
N LEU A 161 -6.15 9.91 5.75
CA LEU A 161 -6.88 8.91 6.53
C LEU A 161 -6.96 7.56 5.80
N PHE A 162 -7.21 7.60 4.49
CA PHE A 162 -7.30 6.41 3.65
C PHE A 162 -5.94 5.69 3.56
N LEU A 163 -4.86 6.39 3.20
CA LEU A 163 -3.52 5.81 3.09
C LEU A 163 -3.09 5.21 4.42
N LYS A 164 -3.26 5.94 5.53
CA LYS A 164 -2.92 5.44 6.86
C LYS A 164 -3.70 4.18 7.22
N ALA A 165 -4.99 4.13 6.93
CA ALA A 165 -5.78 2.92 7.15
C ALA A 165 -5.34 1.77 6.24
N PHE A 166 -4.97 2.06 4.99
CA PHE A 166 -4.51 1.07 4.01
C PHE A 166 -3.20 0.42 4.46
N THR A 167 -2.26 1.21 4.97
CA THR A 167 -0.93 0.73 5.37
C THR A 167 -0.93 0.13 6.77
N ASP A 168 -1.69 0.69 7.71
CA ASP A 168 -1.55 0.34 9.13
C ASP A 168 -2.64 -0.62 9.64
N LYS A 169 -3.81 -0.64 9.00
CA LYS A 169 -5.00 -1.36 9.52
C LYS A 169 -5.51 -2.45 8.59
N PHE A 170 -5.53 -2.18 7.28
CA PHE A 170 -6.01 -3.15 6.29
C PHE A 170 -4.95 -4.23 6.11
N LEU A 171 -5.28 -5.49 6.40
CA LEU A 171 -4.34 -6.60 6.27
C LEU A 171 -4.14 -6.94 4.79
N TRP A 172 -2.95 -6.68 4.24
CA TRP A 172 -2.68 -6.93 2.82
C TRP A 172 -2.76 -8.42 2.46
N SER A 173 -2.42 -9.28 3.41
CA SER A 173 -2.53 -10.75 3.32
C SER A 173 -3.95 -11.23 3.04
N PHE A 174 -4.98 -10.44 3.35
CA PHE A 174 -6.37 -10.81 3.07
C PHE A 174 -6.64 -11.04 1.58
N ASN A 175 -5.82 -10.43 0.72
CA ASN A 175 -6.03 -10.46 -0.72
C ASN A 175 -5.29 -11.61 -1.42
N ASP A 176 -4.42 -12.37 -0.74
CA ASP A 176 -3.59 -13.42 -1.34
C ASP A 176 -3.69 -14.76 -0.62
N GLY A 177 -3.03 -15.77 -1.20
CA GLY A 177 -2.91 -17.12 -0.64
C GLY A 177 -1.61 -17.35 0.14
N TYR A 178 -0.84 -16.30 0.46
CA TYR A 178 0.42 -16.43 1.20
C TYR A 178 0.17 -16.39 2.71
N PRO A 179 1.19 -16.67 3.56
CA PRO A 179 1.03 -16.63 5.01
C PRO A 179 0.41 -15.31 5.50
N ASN A 180 -0.49 -15.41 6.48
CA ASN A 180 -1.18 -14.27 7.07
C ASN A 180 -0.26 -13.47 8.01
N GLN A 181 0.77 -12.87 7.42
CA GLN A 181 1.83 -12.08 8.06
C GLN A 181 1.96 -10.74 7.36
N SER A 182 2.54 -9.74 8.02
CA SER A 182 2.66 -8.36 7.51
C SER A 182 3.83 -8.16 6.52
N ILE A 183 4.15 -9.16 5.71
CA ILE A 183 5.23 -9.10 4.71
C ILE A 183 4.88 -8.03 3.66
N GLY A 184 5.84 -7.16 3.35
CA GLY A 184 5.66 -5.95 2.53
C GLY A 184 4.94 -4.82 3.28
N GLN A 185 3.86 -5.14 3.99
CA GLN A 185 3.05 -4.15 4.70
C GLN A 185 3.79 -3.46 5.85
N LEU A 186 4.45 -4.22 6.74
CA LEU A 186 5.15 -3.64 7.90
C LEU A 186 6.24 -2.63 7.46
N GLY A 187 6.96 -2.98 6.40
CA GLY A 187 8.01 -2.16 5.81
C GLY A 187 7.58 -1.37 4.58
N TRP A 188 6.30 -1.06 4.41
CA TRP A 188 5.80 -0.40 3.19
C TRP A 188 6.56 0.91 2.89
N ALA A 189 6.89 1.66 3.94
CA ALA A 189 7.60 2.93 3.84
C ALA A 189 9.08 2.74 3.47
N PHE A 190 9.68 1.63 3.91
CA PHE A 190 11.01 1.22 3.45
C PHE A 190 10.99 0.83 1.97
N SER A 191 9.94 0.17 1.48
CA SER A 191 9.76 -0.10 0.05
C SER A 191 9.60 1.19 -0.77
N VAL A 192 8.87 2.17 -0.24
CA VAL A 192 8.74 3.51 -0.85
C VAL A 192 10.10 4.23 -0.90
N TYR A 193 10.90 4.16 0.17
CA TYR A 193 12.28 4.65 0.20
C TYR A 193 13.18 3.95 -0.84
N MET A 194 13.10 2.61 -0.98
CA MET A 194 13.85 1.88 -2.00
C MET A 194 13.50 2.34 -3.42
N ILE A 195 12.23 2.64 -3.67
CA ILE A 195 11.78 3.12 -4.97
C ILE A 195 12.24 4.55 -5.23
N ASP A 196 12.26 5.41 -4.21
CA ASP A 196 12.86 6.73 -4.37
C ASP A 196 14.36 6.64 -4.69
N LYS A 197 15.09 5.80 -3.96
CA LYS A 197 16.54 5.62 -4.07
C LYS A 197 17.00 4.98 -5.39
N PHE A 198 16.31 3.93 -5.86
CA PHE A 198 16.76 3.14 -7.02
C PHE A 198 15.88 3.30 -8.25
N GLY A 199 14.66 3.83 -8.10
CA GLY A 199 13.65 3.81 -9.15
C GLY A 199 13.87 4.75 -10.33
N ASP A 200 14.94 5.54 -10.33
CA ASP A 200 15.45 6.25 -11.53
C ASP A 200 15.94 5.26 -12.59
N GLN A 201 16.37 4.08 -12.17
CA GLN A 201 16.73 2.96 -13.03
C GLN A 201 15.64 1.88 -12.99
N THR A 202 15.55 1.13 -14.08
CA THR A 202 14.61 0.01 -14.18
C THR A 202 15.22 -1.22 -13.50
N HIS A 203 14.51 -1.80 -12.54
CA HIS A 203 14.94 -3.00 -11.80
C HIS A 203 13.85 -4.07 -11.78
N THR A 204 14.21 -5.32 -11.53
CA THR A 204 13.23 -6.42 -11.42
C THR A 204 12.57 -6.44 -10.04
N PRO A 205 11.41 -7.08 -9.86
CA PRO A 205 10.82 -7.28 -8.54
C PRO A 205 11.77 -7.98 -7.55
N GLU A 206 12.56 -8.94 -8.02
CA GLU A 206 13.52 -9.71 -7.20
C GLU A 206 14.61 -8.80 -6.62
N PHE A 207 15.09 -7.82 -7.38
CA PHE A 207 16.04 -6.83 -6.86
C PHE A 207 15.48 -6.13 -5.59
N TYR A 208 14.20 -5.77 -5.59
CA TYR A 208 13.59 -5.11 -4.45
C TYR A 208 13.23 -6.09 -3.33
N SER A 209 12.78 -7.30 -3.64
CA SER A 209 12.45 -8.31 -2.63
C SER A 209 13.70 -8.78 -1.90
N ASP A 210 14.82 -8.98 -2.60
CA ASP A 210 16.11 -9.34 -2.02
C ASP A 210 16.61 -8.27 -1.04
N ASN A 211 16.52 -6.98 -1.43
CA ASN A 211 16.89 -5.88 -0.54
C ASN A 211 15.95 -5.77 0.67
N TYR A 212 14.65 -6.00 0.49
CA TYR A 212 13.71 -6.05 1.61
C TYR A 212 14.03 -7.22 2.55
N LEU A 213 14.34 -8.40 2.02
CA LEU A 213 14.68 -9.57 2.84
C LEU A 213 15.98 -9.38 3.61
N LYS A 214 16.98 -8.73 3.01
CA LYS A 214 18.22 -8.34 3.71
C LYS A 214 17.95 -7.41 4.90
N ALA A 215 17.00 -6.48 4.76
CA ALA A 215 16.59 -5.61 5.85
C ALA A 215 15.77 -6.37 6.93
N PHE A 216 14.95 -7.34 6.52
CA PHE A 216 14.00 -8.02 7.40
C PHE A 216 14.07 -9.55 7.27
N PRO A 217 15.19 -10.18 7.63
CA PRO A 217 15.46 -11.59 7.32
C PRO A 217 14.49 -12.57 8.00
N SER A 218 13.93 -12.21 9.16
CA SER A 218 13.01 -13.08 9.90
C SER A 218 11.72 -13.40 9.16
N PHE A 219 11.34 -12.62 8.12
CA PHE A 219 10.14 -12.92 7.36
C PHE A 219 10.24 -14.22 6.55
N ILE A 220 11.45 -14.72 6.27
CA ILE A 220 11.64 -15.98 5.55
C ILE A 220 11.10 -17.19 6.34
N GLU A 221 11.11 -17.09 7.68
CA GLU A 221 10.74 -18.18 8.60
C GLU A 221 9.26 -18.57 8.49
N PHE A 222 8.43 -17.72 7.88
CA PHE A 222 7.01 -17.98 7.67
C PHE A 222 6.71 -18.86 6.45
N PHE A 223 7.71 -19.10 5.60
CA PHE A 223 7.57 -19.94 4.41
C PHE A 223 8.17 -21.31 4.68
N LYS A 224 7.36 -22.34 4.47
CA LYS A 224 7.81 -23.73 4.52
C LYS A 224 8.21 -24.17 3.13
N SER A 225 9.35 -24.82 3.02
CA SER A 225 9.84 -25.34 1.75
C SER A 225 9.03 -26.56 1.33
N ASP A 226 7.96 -26.36 0.55
CA ASP A 226 7.24 -27.50 -0.03
C ASP A 226 7.59 -27.70 -1.52
N HIS A 227 7.90 -26.65 -2.30
CA HIS A 227 8.18 -26.77 -3.74
C HIS A 227 9.43 -26.00 -4.21
N ALA A 228 9.34 -24.68 -4.46
CA ALA A 228 10.36 -23.91 -5.17
C ALA A 228 11.39 -23.20 -4.26
N GLY A 229 11.19 -23.24 -2.94
CA GLY A 229 12.07 -22.67 -1.92
C GLY A 229 11.45 -21.47 -1.20
N PRO A 230 11.71 -21.29 0.12
CA PRO A 230 11.18 -20.18 0.92
C PRO A 230 11.45 -18.80 0.32
N GLU A 231 12.61 -18.61 -0.32
CA GLU A 231 13.05 -17.34 -0.90
C GLU A 231 12.19 -16.94 -2.09
N ARG A 232 11.79 -17.90 -2.92
CA ARG A 232 10.90 -17.64 -4.05
C ARG A 232 9.50 -17.28 -3.56
N ASP A 233 8.94 -18.06 -2.64
CA ASP A 233 7.61 -17.79 -2.10
C ASP A 233 7.56 -16.44 -1.37
N PHE A 234 8.63 -16.10 -0.64
CA PHE A 234 8.81 -14.78 -0.05
C PHE A 234 8.83 -13.69 -1.12
N SER A 235 9.63 -13.85 -2.17
CA SER A 235 9.79 -12.87 -3.24
C SER A 235 8.46 -12.61 -3.98
N GLU A 236 7.73 -13.66 -4.31
CA GLU A 236 6.42 -13.57 -4.97
C GLU A 236 5.38 -12.92 -4.04
N CYS A 237 5.35 -13.31 -2.76
CA CYS A 237 4.49 -12.71 -1.73
C CYS A 237 4.74 -11.20 -1.58
N TYR A 238 6.01 -10.82 -1.40
CA TYR A 238 6.42 -9.43 -1.30
C TYR A 238 6.04 -8.65 -2.56
N THR A 239 6.26 -9.24 -3.74
CA THR A 239 5.99 -8.60 -5.02
C THR A 239 4.51 -8.30 -5.21
N ILE A 240 3.65 -9.31 -5.02
CA ILE A 240 2.20 -9.16 -5.18
C ILE A 240 1.64 -8.10 -4.22
N ARG A 241 2.06 -8.15 -2.95
CA ARG A 241 1.56 -7.24 -1.91
C ARG A 241 2.05 -5.81 -2.12
N THR A 242 3.35 -5.64 -2.36
CA THR A 242 3.99 -4.32 -2.39
C THR A 242 3.86 -3.65 -3.75
N PHE A 243 4.11 -4.37 -4.84
CA PHE A 243 4.07 -3.79 -6.18
C PHE A 243 2.65 -3.83 -6.75
N ASN A 244 2.11 -5.01 -7.03
CA ASN A 244 0.85 -5.14 -7.77
C ASN A 244 -0.34 -4.54 -7.02
N ARG A 245 -0.37 -4.67 -5.69
CA ARG A 245 -1.52 -4.32 -4.85
C ARG A 245 -1.29 -3.15 -3.90
N PHE A 246 -0.16 -2.47 -4.02
CA PHE A 246 0.07 -1.20 -3.33
C PHE A 246 0.65 -0.16 -4.29
N LEU A 247 1.93 -0.26 -4.66
CA LEU A 247 2.60 0.79 -5.43
C LEU A 247 1.97 1.04 -6.80
N VAL A 248 1.49 0.00 -7.51
CA VAL A 248 0.75 0.15 -8.76
C VAL A 248 -0.64 0.73 -8.51
N TRP A 249 -1.35 0.25 -7.50
CA TRP A 249 -2.69 0.73 -7.13
C TRP A 249 -2.71 2.20 -6.72
N PHE A 250 -1.64 2.70 -6.12
CA PHE A 250 -1.45 4.11 -5.81
C PHE A 250 -0.78 4.90 -6.95
N GLY A 251 -0.38 4.24 -8.03
CA GLY A 251 0.23 4.88 -9.20
C GLY A 251 1.69 5.30 -9.04
N PHE A 252 2.36 4.86 -7.96
CA PHE A 252 3.75 5.20 -7.64
C PHE A 252 4.78 4.50 -8.50
N VAL A 253 4.42 3.37 -9.10
CA VAL A 253 5.27 2.62 -10.04
C VAL A 253 4.44 2.12 -11.21
N SER A 254 5.13 1.74 -12.28
CA SER A 254 4.58 0.96 -13.39
C SER A 254 5.38 -0.33 -13.57
N ILE A 255 4.68 -1.41 -13.91
CA ILE A 255 5.29 -2.70 -14.23
C ILE A 255 5.28 -2.87 -15.74
N LYS A 256 6.45 -3.13 -16.33
CA LYS A 256 6.59 -3.51 -17.74
C LYS A 256 6.94 -4.99 -17.82
N LYS A 257 6.07 -5.77 -18.44
CA LYS A 257 6.37 -7.17 -18.82
C LYS A 257 7.30 -7.17 -20.03
N GLY A 258 8.31 -8.04 -20.05
CA GLY A 258 9.21 -8.22 -21.19
C GLY A 258 8.45 -8.59 -22.48
N LYS A 259 9.05 -8.30 -23.65
CA LYS A 259 8.50 -8.78 -24.94
C LYS A 259 8.79 -10.28 -25.08
N LYS A 260 7.79 -11.05 -25.55
CA LYS A 260 7.82 -12.47 -26.00
C LYS A 260 8.89 -13.36 -25.35
N ASN A 261 8.44 -14.30 -24.51
CA ASN A 261 9.22 -15.38 -23.88
C ASN A 261 10.30 -14.95 -22.86
N SER A 262 10.31 -13.68 -22.42
CA SER A 262 11.00 -13.29 -21.18
C SER A 262 9.96 -13.01 -20.11
N ASP A 263 9.96 -13.81 -19.05
CA ASP A 263 9.12 -13.61 -17.84
C ASP A 263 9.62 -12.45 -16.98
N THR A 264 10.59 -11.67 -17.47
CA THR A 264 11.23 -10.62 -16.69
C THR A 264 10.33 -9.39 -16.64
N GLU A 265 9.62 -9.25 -15.53
CA GLU A 265 8.93 -8.02 -15.16
C GLU A 265 9.95 -6.98 -14.68
N THR A 266 9.68 -5.72 -14.98
CA THR A 266 10.52 -4.62 -14.53
C THR A 266 9.68 -3.50 -13.95
N ILE A 267 10.19 -2.90 -12.87
CA ILE A 267 9.57 -1.82 -12.12
C ILE A 267 10.21 -0.49 -12.54
N THR A 268 9.38 0.49 -12.86
CA THR A 268 9.80 1.87 -13.10
C THR A 268 9.05 2.80 -12.13
N ARG A 269 9.77 3.71 -11.46
CA ARG A 269 9.15 4.73 -10.60
C ARG A 269 8.32 5.70 -11.43
N ASN A 270 7.18 6.10 -10.89
CA ASN A 270 6.42 7.25 -11.37
C ASN A 270 6.73 8.45 -10.47
N GLU A 271 6.92 9.63 -11.07
CA GLU A 271 7.15 10.89 -10.35
C GLU A 271 6.05 11.24 -9.34
N LEU A 272 4.87 10.64 -9.46
CA LEU A 272 3.81 10.73 -8.47
C LEU A 272 4.29 10.41 -7.04
N ILE A 273 5.22 9.46 -6.86
CA ILE A 273 5.71 9.10 -5.53
C ILE A 273 6.38 10.30 -4.83
N LYS A 274 7.13 11.12 -5.58
CA LYS A 274 7.81 12.34 -5.07
C LYS A 274 6.84 13.51 -4.86
N LYS A 275 5.68 13.49 -5.54
CA LYS A 275 4.60 14.45 -5.30
C LYS A 275 3.82 14.13 -4.02
N VAL A 276 3.81 12.86 -3.59
CA VAL A 276 3.10 12.42 -2.38
C VAL A 276 4.02 12.38 -1.16
N PHE A 277 5.25 11.91 -1.34
CA PHE A 277 6.21 11.75 -0.27
C PHE A 277 7.43 12.65 -0.47
N ALA A 278 7.93 13.20 0.64
CA ALA A 278 9.24 13.81 0.74
C ALA A 278 10.14 12.90 1.58
N PHE A 279 11.43 12.88 1.28
CA PHE A 279 12.43 12.12 1.99
C PHE A 279 13.51 13.05 2.51
N ASP A 280 13.93 12.81 3.74
CA ASP A 280 15.13 13.47 4.28
C ASP A 280 16.36 13.02 3.48
N GLN A 281 17.30 13.95 3.26
CA GLN A 281 18.57 13.59 2.66
C GLN A 281 19.33 12.69 3.63
N VAL A 282 19.67 11.47 3.18
CA VAL A 282 20.47 10.47 3.89
C VAL A 282 21.92 10.59 3.46
#